data_AF-A0A401TM93-F1
#
_entry.id   AF-A0A401TM93-F1
#
_cell.length_a   1.000
_cell.length_b   1.000
_cell.length_c   1.000
_cell.angle_alpha   90.00
_cell.angle_beta   90.00
_cell.angle_gamma   90.00
#
_symmetry.space_group_name_H-M   'P 1'
#
loop_
_entity.id
_entity.type
_entity.pdbx_description
1 polymer ?
#
loop_
_entity_poly.entity_id
_entity_poly.type
_entity_poly.pdbx_seq_one_letter_code
_entity_poly.pdbx_strand_id
1 'polypeptide(L)'
;YYASKAYVLSFSEALRCELAPKGVRVTVVCPGPVPSEFQDRAGFAPGFDSAILNVAPDEVARQAYRGLMANKRAVLPGAFIKVVPFLLRLFPRSFILSAVGGFQLRKR
;
A
#
# COMPACT_ATOMS: atom_id res chain seq x y z
N TYR A 1 9.05 2.49 -9.28
CA TYR A 1 8.45 2.33 -7.93
C TYR A 1 7.07 1.67 -7.96
N TYR A 2 6.04 2.28 -8.59
CA TYR A 2 4.67 1.72 -8.55
C TYR A 2 4.55 0.30 -9.13
N ALA A 3 5.16 0.05 -10.29
CA ALA A 3 5.13 -1.28 -10.93
C ALA A 3 5.75 -2.37 -10.05
N SER A 4 6.89 -2.10 -9.41
CA SER A 4 7.53 -3.09 -8.53
C SER A 4 6.73 -3.36 -7.26
N LYS A 5 6.03 -2.36 -6.69
CA LYS A 5 5.13 -2.58 -5.56
C LYS A 5 3.88 -3.38 -5.93
N ALA A 6 3.34 -3.19 -7.14
CA ALA A 6 2.27 -4.04 -7.67
C ALA A 6 2.73 -5.50 -7.87
N TYR A 7 3.95 -5.69 -8.35
CA TYR A 7 4.56 -7.03 -8.45
C TYR A 7 4.67 -7.70 -7.08
N VAL A 8 5.20 -7.02 -6.06
CA VAL A 8 5.35 -7.59 -4.70
C VAL A 8 4.00 -8.04 -4.13
N LEU A 9 2.93 -7.29 -4.37
CA LEU A 9 1.57 -7.68 -3.97
C LEU A 9 1.15 -9.01 -4.62
N SER A 10 1.22 -9.07 -5.94
CA SER A 10 0.86 -10.29 -6.71
C SER A 10 1.71 -11.50 -6.31
N PHE A 11 3.03 -11.29 -6.22
CA PHE A 11 4.00 -12.32 -5.83
C PHE A 11 3.72 -12.88 -4.43
N SER A 12 3.46 -12.00 -3.45
CA SER A 12 3.17 -12.42 -2.08
C SER A 12 1.86 -13.21 -1.97
N GLU A 13 0.88 -12.90 -2.81
CA GLU A 13 -0.40 -13.61 -2.87
C GLU A 13 -0.25 -15.01 -3.46
N ALA A 14 0.56 -15.18 -4.51
CA ALA A 14 0.91 -16.48 -5.05
C ALA A 14 1.63 -17.35 -4.01
N LEU A 15 2.69 -16.82 -3.38
CA LEU A 15 3.44 -17.54 -2.34
C LEU A 15 2.55 -17.97 -1.16
N ARG A 16 1.60 -17.13 -0.75
CA ARG A 16 0.66 -17.47 0.30
C ARG A 16 -0.12 -18.75 -0.03
N CYS A 17 -0.61 -18.88 -1.26
CA CYS A 17 -1.35 -20.07 -1.70
C CYS A 17 -0.42 -21.29 -1.80
N GLU A 18 0.75 -21.14 -2.41
CA GLU A 18 1.71 -22.23 -2.64
C GLU A 18 2.29 -22.80 -1.34
N LEU A 19 2.48 -21.96 -0.33
CA LEU A 19 3.10 -22.35 0.94
C LEU A 19 2.09 -22.67 2.05
N ALA A 20 0.80 -22.39 1.86
CA ALA A 20 -0.25 -22.73 2.82
C ALA A 20 -0.28 -24.22 3.20
N PRO A 21 -0.13 -25.20 2.27
CA PRO A 21 -0.06 -26.62 2.61
C PRO A 21 1.14 -26.98 3.49
N LYS A 22 2.19 -26.15 3.51
CA LYS A 22 3.39 -26.32 4.34
C LYS A 22 3.28 -25.63 5.71
N GLY A 23 2.12 -25.05 6.03
CA GLY A 23 1.90 -24.31 7.28
C GLY A 23 2.60 -22.95 7.34
N VAL A 24 3.18 -22.46 6.25
CA VAL A 24 3.87 -21.17 6.20
C VAL A 24 2.88 -20.06 5.91
N ARG A 25 2.88 -19.01 6.74
CA ARG A 25 2.00 -17.85 6.59
C ARG A 25 2.72 -16.72 5.87
N VAL A 26 2.09 -16.19 4.84
CA VAL A 26 2.57 -15.03 4.08
C VAL A 26 1.54 -13.91 4.18
N THR A 27 1.99 -12.71 4.56
CA THR A 27 1.20 -11.49 4.67
C THR A 27 1.93 -10.36 3.97
N VAL A 28 1.25 -9.67 3.05
CA VAL A 28 1.79 -8.47 2.41
C VAL A 28 1.30 -7.21 3.12
N VAL A 29 2.19 -6.22 3.29
CA VAL A 29 1.86 -4.93 3.90
C VAL A 29 1.85 -3.86 2.82
N CYS A 30 0.74 -3.14 2.70
CA CYS A 30 0.50 -2.09 1.72
C CYS A 30 0.22 -0.76 2.44
N PRO A 31 1.23 -0.12 3.03
CA PRO A 31 1.05 1.17 3.68
C PRO A 31 0.91 2.28 2.64
N GLY A 32 0.29 3.38 3.06
CA GLY A 32 0.39 4.65 2.36
C GLY A 32 1.74 5.32 2.60
N PRO A 33 1.81 6.64 2.41
CA PRO A 33 2.97 7.41 2.84
C PRO A 33 3.19 7.22 4.35
N VAL A 34 4.45 6.96 4.73
CA VAL A 34 4.87 6.75 6.11
C VAL A 34 5.92 7.81 6.42
N PRO A 35 5.65 8.73 7.37
CA PRO A 35 6.55 9.83 7.68
C PRO A 35 7.85 9.27 8.25
N SER A 36 8.85 9.19 7.39
CA SER A 36 10.15 8.58 7.65
C SER A 36 11.21 9.26 6.80
N GLU A 37 12.47 9.17 7.19
CA GLU A 37 13.60 9.74 6.45
C GLU A 37 13.70 9.26 4.99
N PHE A 38 13.00 8.18 4.62
CA PHE A 38 12.98 7.67 3.26
C PHE A 38 12.45 8.70 2.26
N GLN A 39 11.39 9.43 2.61
CA GLN A 39 10.74 10.36 1.69
C GLN A 39 11.66 11.54 1.37
N ASP A 40 12.29 12.09 2.41
CA ASP A 40 13.27 13.17 2.31
C ASP A 40 14.48 12.72 1.48
N ARG A 41 15.04 11.53 1.76
CA ARG A 41 16.20 10.99 1.02
C ARG A 41 15.88 10.60 -0.42
N ALA A 42 14.66 10.17 -0.70
CA ALA A 42 14.23 9.83 -2.06
C ALA A 42 13.85 11.06 -2.90
N GLY A 43 13.97 12.28 -2.34
CA GLY A 43 13.68 13.52 -3.06
C GLY A 43 12.20 13.72 -3.35
N PHE A 44 11.31 13.11 -2.56
CA PHE A 44 9.88 13.38 -2.69
C PHE A 44 9.60 14.77 -2.09
N ALA A 45 9.13 15.70 -2.92
CA ALA A 45 8.69 17.00 -2.43
C ALA A 45 7.52 16.83 -1.44
N PRO A 46 7.50 17.57 -0.31
CA PRO A 46 6.43 17.53 0.68
C PRO A 46 5.17 18.16 0.07
N GLY A 47 4.42 17.36 -0.67
CA GLY A 47 3.18 17.77 -1.32
C GLY A 47 2.13 16.67 -1.33
N PHE A 48 2.44 15.51 -0.73
CA PHE A 48 1.51 14.40 -0.55
C PHE A 48 1.44 13.95 0.92
N ASP A 49 1.79 14.84 1.84
CA ASP A 49 1.45 14.71 3.25
C ASP A 49 0.00 15.16 3.46
N SER A 50 -0.94 14.43 2.86
CA SER A 50 -2.28 14.51 3.40
C SER A 50 -2.21 13.84 4.76
N ALA A 51 -2.37 14.64 5.83
CA ALA A 51 -2.50 14.17 7.20
C ALA A 51 -3.53 13.02 7.37
N ILE A 52 -4.40 12.83 6.37
CA ILE A 52 -5.44 11.80 6.30
C ILE A 52 -4.88 10.41 5.90
N LEU A 53 -3.75 10.36 5.19
CA LEU A 53 -3.13 9.11 4.72
C LEU A 53 -1.87 8.72 5.48
N ASN A 54 -1.30 9.65 6.26
CA ASN A 54 -0.10 9.43 7.04
C ASN A 54 -0.42 8.60 8.28
N VAL A 55 0.14 7.40 8.34
CA VAL A 55 0.10 6.54 9.53
C VAL A 55 1.47 6.55 10.17
N ALA A 56 1.52 6.76 11.48
CA ALA A 56 2.78 6.77 12.22
C ALA A 56 3.57 5.46 11.99
N PRO A 57 4.91 5.50 11.84
CA PRO A 57 5.70 4.31 11.51
C PRO A 57 5.54 3.18 12.53
N ASP A 58 5.43 3.50 13.82
CA ASP A 58 5.20 2.53 14.89
C ASP A 58 3.83 1.85 14.76
N GLU A 59 2.81 2.59 14.36
CA GLU A 59 1.47 2.06 14.14
C GLU A 59 1.42 1.18 12.88
N VAL A 60 2.15 1.55 11.81
CA VAL A 60 2.33 0.68 10.63
C VAL A 60 2.96 -0.66 11.03
N ALA A 61 4.04 -0.63 11.80
CA ALA A 61 4.71 -1.83 12.29
C ALA A 61 3.78 -2.68 13.18
N ARG A 62 3.05 -2.05 14.09
CA ARG A 62 2.08 -2.71 14.98
C ARG A 62 0.96 -3.39 14.19
N GLN A 63 0.38 -2.71 13.20
CA GLN A 63 -0.69 -3.27 12.38
C GLN A 63 -0.18 -4.39 11.46
N ALA A 64 1.02 -4.26 10.91
CA ALA A 64 1.67 -5.30 10.13
C ALA A 64 1.87 -6.58 10.95
N TYR A 65 2.46 -6.46 12.14
CA TYR A 65 2.69 -7.59 13.04
C TYR A 65 1.38 -8.26 13.46
N ARG A 66 0.39 -7.48 13.92
CA ARG A 66 -0.93 -8.02 14.29
C ARG A 66 -1.63 -8.71 13.12
N GLY A 67 -1.52 -8.17 11.91
CA GLY A 67 -2.09 -8.77 10.72
C GLY A 67 -1.44 -10.10 10.33
N LEU A 68 -0.12 -10.19 10.44
CA LEU A 68 0.61 -11.45 10.26
C LEU A 68 0.19 -12.50 11.29
N MET A 69 0.13 -12.11 12.57
CA MET A 69 -0.29 -13.00 13.66
C MET A 69 -1.72 -13.51 13.48
N ALA A 70 -2.62 -12.67 12.96
CA ALA A 70 -3.99 -13.03 12.59
C ALA A 70 -4.12 -13.75 11.23
N ASN A 71 -3.00 -14.14 10.60
CA ASN A 71 -2.94 -14.80 9.30
C ASN A 71 -3.70 -14.06 8.18
N LYS A 72 -3.66 -12.72 8.17
CA LYS A 72 -4.30 -11.92 7.12
C LYS A 72 -3.50 -12.02 5.82
N ARG A 73 -4.19 -12.09 4.67
CA ARG A 73 -3.55 -12.04 3.34
C ARG A 73 -2.80 -10.74 3.13
N ALA A 74 -3.47 -9.62 3.37
CA ALA A 74 -2.93 -8.28 3.18
C ALA A 74 -3.28 -7.38 4.38
N VAL A 75 -2.35 -6.49 4.72
CA VAL A 75 -2.53 -5.46 5.75
C VAL A 75 -2.41 -4.11 5.06
N LEU A 76 -3.45 -3.30 5.18
CA LEU A 76 -3.49 -1.92 4.71
C LEU A 76 -3.55 -1.04 5.95
N PRO A 77 -2.41 -0.50 6.42
CA PRO A 77 -2.37 0.37 7.58
C PRO A 77 -3.22 1.63 7.38
N GLY A 78 -4.05 1.96 8.38
CA GLY A 78 -4.96 3.13 8.32
C GLY A 78 -6.34 2.83 7.71
N ALA A 79 -7.37 3.52 8.19
CA ALA A 79 -8.75 3.29 7.78
C ALA A 79 -9.04 3.78 6.36
N PHE A 80 -8.54 4.97 5.99
CA PHE A 80 -8.76 5.55 4.67
C PHE A 80 -8.09 4.75 3.55
N ILE A 81 -6.89 4.20 3.80
CA ILE A 81 -6.17 3.38 2.82
C ILE A 81 -6.91 2.08 2.50
N LYS A 82 -7.71 1.55 3.43
CA LYS A 82 -8.56 0.37 3.17
C LYS A 82 -9.71 0.66 2.21
N VAL A 83 -10.21 1.90 2.20
CA VAL A 83 -11.37 2.30 1.40
C VAL A 83 -10.97 2.63 -0.04
N VAL A 84 -9.78 3.18 -0.26
CA VAL A 84 -9.31 3.59 -1.60
C VAL A 84 -9.35 2.45 -2.63
N PRO A 85 -8.79 1.24 -2.38
CA PRO A 85 -8.87 0.13 -3.34
C PRO A 85 -10.29 -0.32 -3.63
N PHE A 86 -11.19 -0.21 -2.66
CA PHE A 86 -12.60 -0.55 -2.85
C PHE A 86 -13.27 0.44 -3.80
N LEU A 87 -13.07 1.75 -3.57
CA LEU A 87 -13.59 2.80 -4.45
C LEU A 87 -13.02 2.69 -5.87
N LEU A 88 -11.70 2.44 -6.00
CA LEU A 88 -11.06 2.28 -7.31
C LEU A 88 -11.60 1.09 -8.11
N ARG A 89 -12.24 0.10 -7.48
CA ARG A 89 -12.89 -1.01 -8.20
C ARG A 89 -14.24 -0.62 -8.82
N LEU A 90 -14.84 0.49 -8.38
CA LEU A 90 -16.14 0.96 -8.88
C LEU A 90 -16.01 1.85 -10.13
N PHE A 91 -14.81 2.35 -10.44
CA PHE A 91 -14.59 3.25 -11.56
C PHE A 91 -13.91 2.55 -12.76
N PRO A 92 -14.23 2.96 -14.01
CA PRO A 92 -13.51 2.50 -15.19
C PRO A 92 -12.00 2.80 -15.11
N ARG A 93 -11.18 1.86 -15.60
CA ARG A 93 -9.71 1.99 -15.56
C ARG A 93 -9.21 3.25 -16.28
N SER A 94 -9.86 3.63 -17.39
CA SER A 94 -9.52 4.85 -18.15
C SER A 94 -9.65 6.11 -17.28
N PHE A 95 -10.74 6.23 -16.52
CA PHE A 95 -10.97 7.35 -15.62
C PHE A 95 -9.88 7.44 -14.53
N ILE A 96 -9.53 6.30 -13.93
CA ILE A 96 -8.48 6.22 -12.90
C ILE A 96 -7.14 6.66 -13.49
N LEU A 97 -6.79 6.18 -14.69
CA LEU A 97 -5.56 6.53 -15.36
C LEU A 97 -5.51 8.03 -15.71
N SER A 98 -6.61 8.61 -16.19
CA SER A 98 -6.71 10.05 -16.44
C SER A 98 -6.56 10.86 -15.15
N ALA A 99 -7.19 10.45 -14.05
CA ALA A 99 -7.10 11.12 -12.76
C ALA A 99 -5.67 11.06 -12.19
N VAL A 100 -5.05 9.87 -12.19
CA VAL A 100 -3.66 9.67 -11.74
C VAL A 100 -2.68 10.42 -12.64
N GLY A 101 -2.87 10.37 -13.96
CA GLY A 101 -2.04 11.07 -14.93
C GLY A 101 -2.10 12.59 -14.76
N GLY A 102 -3.31 13.15 -14.66
CA GLY A 102 -3.51 14.57 -14.38
C GLY A 102 -2.90 15.00 -13.05
N PHE A 103 -2.93 14.12 -12.05
CA PHE A 103 -2.30 14.38 -10.75
C PHE A 103 -0.76 14.36 -10.79
N GLN A 104 -0.17 13.36 -11.48
CA GLN A 104 1.28 13.19 -11.55
C GLN A 104 1.95 14.20 -12.48
N LEU A 105 1.32 14.52 -13.61
CA LEU A 105 1.89 15.42 -14.62
C LEU A 105 1.76 16.90 -14.23
N ARG A 106 0.76 17.28 -13.43
CA ARG A 106 0.58 18.66 -12.95
C ARG A 106 1.61 19.10 -11.89
N LYS A 107 2.41 18.16 -11.37
CA LYS A 107 3.45 18.40 -10.35
C LYS A 107 4.88 18.20 -10.86
N ARG A 108 5.06 18.05 -12.17
CA ARG A 108 6.35 18.25 -12.85
C ARG A 108 6.40 19.66 -13.40
#